data_AF-A0A370VYY8-F1
#
_entry.id   AF-A0A370VYY8-F1
#
_cell.length_a   1.000
_cell.length_b   1.000
_cell.length_c   1.000
_cell.angle_alpha   90.00
_cell.angle_beta   90.00
_cell.angle_gamma   90.00
#
_symmetry.space_group_name_H-M   'P 1'
#
loop_
_entity.id
_entity.type
_entity.pdbx_description
1 polymer ?
#
loop_
_entity_poly.entity_id
_entity_poly.type
_entity_poly.pdbx_seq_one_letter_code
_entity_poly.pdbx_strand_id
1 'polypeptide(L)'
;MNTRVPKDRRRGRALTVLAATAMLALTGCKGGDLVSYDLPSKSARYTFQTQTDDVRTVWEYTSAKATKNDTPRQSPCVGELVDGDTSACRPEPLIFLRYDFGLDLANTAASGRKHEVTVVAYYQERLTTPPQVTSLKAEATYDGGWTWRPAATKAGGRNTYTVTIENPPREQAANGVGLRISASDSQGDTVRQTIPTAYGLR
;
A
#
# COMPACT_ATOMS: atom_id res chain seq x y z
N MET A 1 -76.16 -20.11 52.98
CA MET A 1 -77.30 -19.97 52.07
C MET A 1 -76.78 -19.60 50.68
N ASN A 2 -76.95 -20.52 49.72
CA ASN A 2 -77.13 -20.41 48.27
C ASN A 2 -76.54 -19.21 47.48
N THR A 3 -75.47 -19.45 46.70
CA THR A 3 -75.44 -19.63 45.21
C THR A 3 -75.53 -18.35 44.35
N ARG A 4 -74.53 -18.06 43.50
CA ARG A 4 -74.55 -18.36 42.04
C ARG A 4 -73.32 -17.79 41.30
N VAL A 5 -72.81 -18.64 40.41
CA VAL A 5 -71.82 -18.48 39.32
C VAL A 5 -72.56 -17.97 38.06
N PRO A 6 -71.97 -17.21 37.09
CA PRO A 6 -71.19 -17.75 35.94
C PRO A 6 -69.94 -16.93 35.55
N LYS A 7 -68.80 -17.57 35.20
CA LYS A 7 -68.34 -18.01 33.85
C LYS A 7 -68.19 -16.84 32.85
N ASP A 8 -67.06 -16.65 32.16
CA ASP A 8 -66.46 -17.66 31.29
C ASP A 8 -64.97 -17.45 30.93
N ARG A 9 -64.29 -18.59 30.86
CA ARG A 9 -63.24 -19.03 29.91
C ARG A 9 -62.42 -17.99 29.12
N ARG A 10 -61.09 -18.18 29.18
CA ARG A 10 -60.37 -18.88 28.08
C ARG A 10 -58.99 -19.40 28.53
N ARG A 11 -58.72 -20.63 28.10
CA ARG A 11 -57.48 -21.40 28.26
C ARG A 11 -56.39 -20.82 27.34
N GLY A 12 -55.13 -20.89 27.76
CA GLY A 12 -53.97 -20.71 26.88
C GLY A 12 -52.69 -21.13 27.57
N ARG A 13 -52.15 -22.27 27.14
CA ARG A 13 -50.98 -22.98 27.70
C ARG A 13 -49.68 -22.17 27.65
N ALA A 14 -48.84 -22.40 28.65
CA ALA A 14 -47.42 -22.07 28.66
C ALA A 14 -46.67 -22.77 27.53
N LEU A 15 -45.68 -22.08 26.96
CA LEU A 15 -44.58 -22.65 26.18
C LEU A 15 -43.34 -21.78 26.44
N THR A 16 -42.46 -22.29 27.28
CA THR A 16 -41.15 -21.77 27.61
C THR A 16 -40.25 -21.90 26.37
N VAL A 17 -39.83 -20.79 25.79
CA VAL A 17 -38.84 -20.78 24.71
C VAL A 17 -37.45 -20.71 25.35
N LEU A 18 -36.76 -21.85 25.40
CA LEU A 18 -35.31 -21.89 25.60
C LEU A 18 -34.64 -21.37 24.32
N ALA A 19 -34.18 -20.12 24.35
CA ALA A 19 -33.27 -19.61 23.33
C ALA A 19 -31.86 -20.13 23.64
N ALA A 20 -31.40 -21.12 22.89
CA ALA A 20 -30.00 -21.52 22.89
C ALA A 20 -29.22 -20.52 22.03
N THR A 21 -28.58 -19.54 22.67
CA THR A 21 -27.61 -18.65 22.03
C THR A 21 -26.33 -19.44 21.75
N ALA A 22 -26.17 -19.91 20.52
CA ALA A 22 -24.87 -20.36 20.02
C ALA A 22 -24.00 -19.11 19.82
N MET A 23 -23.11 -18.82 20.77
CA MET A 23 -22.03 -17.86 20.56
C MET A 23 -21.00 -18.50 19.63
N LEU A 24 -21.05 -18.16 18.34
CA LEU A 24 -19.91 -18.31 17.46
C LEU A 24 -18.90 -17.23 17.85
N ALA A 25 -18.00 -17.55 18.78
CA ALA A 25 -16.82 -16.73 19.02
C ALA A 25 -15.89 -16.88 17.81
N LEU A 26 -16.18 -16.16 16.74
CA LEU A 26 -15.14 -15.73 15.81
C LEU A 26 -14.26 -14.79 16.62
N THR A 27 -13.14 -15.32 17.12
CA THR A 27 -12.02 -14.51 17.59
C THR A 27 -11.67 -13.57 16.45
N GLY A 28 -12.20 -12.36 16.53
CA GLY A 28 -12.01 -11.34 15.52
C GLY A 28 -10.52 -11.13 15.35
N CYS A 29 -10.03 -11.39 14.14
CA CYS A 29 -9.00 -10.54 13.60
C CYS A 29 -9.47 -9.12 13.87
N LYS A 30 -8.72 -8.36 14.69
CA LYS A 30 -8.92 -6.92 14.80
C LYS A 30 -8.81 -6.40 13.37
N GLY A 31 -9.94 -6.16 12.73
CA GLY A 31 -9.98 -5.51 11.42
C GLY A 31 -9.19 -4.23 11.59
N GLY A 32 -8.10 -4.09 10.83
CA GLY A 32 -7.41 -2.81 10.78
C GLY A 32 -8.44 -1.78 10.38
N ASP A 33 -8.52 -0.67 11.12
CA ASP A 33 -9.34 0.47 10.73
C ASP A 33 -8.99 0.79 9.28
N LEU A 34 -9.95 0.57 8.38
CA LEU A 34 -9.80 1.02 7.00
C LEU A 34 -9.80 2.53 7.05
N VAL A 35 -8.64 3.13 6.80
CA VAL A 35 -8.50 4.58 6.75
C VAL A 35 -9.17 5.08 5.47
N SER A 36 -10.36 5.64 5.58
CA SER A 36 -11.09 6.31 4.51
C SER A 36 -11.15 7.81 4.75
N TYR A 37 -11.18 8.60 3.67
CA TYR A 37 -11.36 10.05 3.73
C TYR A 37 -12.10 10.53 2.48
N ASP A 38 -12.94 11.55 2.64
CA ASP A 38 -13.66 12.16 1.53
C ASP A 38 -12.72 13.04 0.71
N LEU A 39 -12.63 12.75 -0.59
CA LEU A 39 -11.95 13.62 -1.54
C LEU A 39 -12.87 14.79 -1.93
N PRO A 40 -12.39 16.05 -1.94
CA PRO A 40 -13.10 17.16 -2.54
C PRO A 40 -13.44 16.89 -4.02
N SER A 41 -14.53 17.51 -4.47
CA SER A 41 -14.97 17.42 -5.87
C SER A 41 -14.00 18.09 -6.85
N LYS A 42 -13.24 19.09 -6.38
CA LYS A 42 -12.19 19.75 -7.16
C LYS A 42 -10.87 19.00 -6.99
N SER A 43 -10.06 19.07 -8.04
CA SER A 43 -8.68 18.59 -8.00
C SER A 43 -7.86 19.31 -6.93
N ALA A 44 -7.09 18.54 -6.17
CA ALA A 44 -6.15 19.02 -5.16
C ALA A 44 -4.87 18.18 -5.17
N ARG A 45 -3.81 18.72 -4.54
CA ARG A 45 -2.55 18.02 -4.31
C ARG A 45 -2.59 17.35 -2.93
N TYR A 46 -2.18 16.09 -2.88
CA TYR A 46 -2.13 15.29 -1.68
C TYR A 46 -0.71 14.81 -1.41
N THR A 47 -0.40 14.62 -0.14
CA THR A 47 0.77 13.88 0.30
C THR A 47 0.28 12.65 1.04
N PHE A 48 0.72 11.48 0.59
CA PHE A 48 0.52 10.23 1.32
C PHE A 48 1.87 9.70 1.78
N GLN A 49 1.98 9.37 3.06
CA GLN A 49 3.21 8.82 3.64
C GLN A 49 2.90 7.49 4.31
N THR A 50 3.74 6.52 4.05
CA THR A 50 3.77 5.25 4.78
C THR A 50 5.14 5.03 5.38
N GLN A 51 5.15 4.31 6.49
CA GLN A 51 6.37 3.79 7.08
C GLN A 51 6.11 2.33 7.49
N THR A 52 6.96 1.44 7.02
CA THR A 52 6.95 0.02 7.38
C THR A 52 8.37 -0.32 7.82
N ASP A 53 8.52 -0.65 9.10
CA ASP A 53 9.81 -0.66 9.77
C ASP A 53 10.54 0.68 9.55
N ASP A 54 11.76 0.63 9.03
CA ASP A 54 12.56 1.82 8.72
C ASP A 54 12.40 2.29 7.26
N VAL A 55 11.60 1.58 6.44
CA VAL A 55 11.32 1.97 5.06
C VAL A 55 10.23 3.03 5.04
N ARG A 56 10.56 4.20 4.51
CA ARG A 56 9.63 5.32 4.36
C ARG A 56 9.31 5.56 2.89
N THR A 57 8.03 5.60 2.53
CA THR A 57 7.58 5.98 1.19
C THR A 57 6.67 7.20 1.27
N VAL A 58 6.99 8.22 0.48
CA VAL A 58 6.20 9.45 0.36
C VAL A 58 5.73 9.61 -1.08
N TRP A 59 4.44 9.78 -1.28
CA TRP A 59 3.84 10.15 -2.54
C TRP A 59 3.34 11.59 -2.48
N GLU A 60 3.54 12.33 -3.56
CA GLU A 60 2.87 13.60 -3.80
C GLU A 60 2.11 13.49 -5.11
N TYR A 61 0.79 13.63 -5.08
CA TYR A 61 -0.04 13.31 -6.23
C TYR A 61 -1.26 14.22 -6.34
N THR A 62 -1.84 14.29 -7.53
CA THR A 62 -3.06 15.06 -7.80
C THR A 62 -4.26 14.13 -7.82
N SER A 63 -5.31 14.45 -7.05
CA SER A 63 -6.54 13.66 -7.10
C SER A 63 -7.79 14.51 -6.86
N ALA A 64 -8.94 13.90 -7.09
CA ALA A 64 -10.28 14.49 -6.96
C ALA A 64 -11.28 13.36 -6.79
N LYS A 65 -12.46 13.65 -6.21
CA LYS A 65 -13.56 12.68 -6.14
C LYS A 65 -13.81 12.02 -7.49
N ALA A 66 -13.87 10.69 -7.51
CA ALA A 66 -14.20 9.96 -8.72
C ALA A 66 -15.65 10.22 -9.13
N THR A 67 -15.86 10.44 -10.43
CA THR A 67 -17.18 10.66 -11.03
C THR A 67 -17.67 9.46 -11.83
N LYS A 68 -16.76 8.50 -12.11
CA LYS A 68 -17.00 7.24 -12.79
C LYS A 68 -16.17 6.15 -12.13
N ASN A 69 -16.70 4.93 -12.14
CA ASN A 69 -15.94 3.77 -11.72
C ASN A 69 -14.80 3.51 -12.70
N ASP A 70 -13.60 3.40 -12.17
CA ASP A 70 -12.44 2.84 -12.86
C ASP A 70 -11.96 1.61 -12.08
N THR A 71 -12.83 0.60 -12.03
CA THR A 71 -12.59 -0.67 -11.34
C THR A 71 -13.12 -1.84 -12.18
N PRO A 72 -12.41 -2.98 -12.25
CA PRO A 72 -12.93 -4.18 -12.88
C PRO A 72 -14.13 -4.74 -12.11
N ARG A 73 -15.15 -5.28 -12.81
CA ARG A 73 -16.35 -5.88 -12.18
C ARG A 73 -16.05 -6.95 -11.11
N GLN A 74 -14.90 -7.63 -11.22
CA GLN A 74 -14.52 -8.72 -10.31
C GLN A 74 -13.79 -8.22 -9.05
N SER A 75 -13.54 -6.92 -8.93
CA SER A 75 -12.88 -6.30 -7.77
C SER A 75 -13.57 -4.96 -7.48
N PRO A 76 -14.69 -5.00 -6.76
CA PRO A 76 -15.44 -3.79 -6.41
C PRO A 76 -14.62 -2.84 -5.54
N CYS A 77 -15.13 -1.61 -5.41
CA CYS A 77 -14.56 -0.61 -4.50
C CYS A 77 -14.51 -1.17 -3.09
N VAL A 78 -13.47 -0.84 -2.32
CA VAL A 78 -13.37 -1.31 -0.93
C VAL A 78 -14.54 -0.83 -0.07
N GLY A 79 -15.09 0.37 -0.35
CA GLY A 79 -16.32 0.87 0.29
C GLY A 79 -17.49 -0.08 0.07
N GLU A 80 -17.75 -0.47 -1.19
CA GLU A 80 -18.81 -1.44 -1.52
C GLU A 80 -18.73 -2.73 -0.70
N LEU A 81 -17.52 -3.23 -0.43
CA LEU A 81 -17.30 -4.45 0.36
C LEU A 81 -17.45 -4.27 1.88
N VAL A 82 -17.25 -3.05 2.38
CA VAL A 82 -17.06 -2.78 3.81
C VAL A 82 -18.28 -2.12 4.43
N ASP A 83 -18.85 -1.13 3.76
CA ASP A 83 -20.01 -0.37 4.23
C ASP A 83 -21.15 -0.27 3.19
N GLY A 84 -20.99 -0.90 2.03
CA GLY A 84 -21.98 -0.91 0.96
C GLY A 84 -22.01 0.40 0.16
N ASP A 85 -20.99 1.26 0.26
CA ASP A 85 -20.89 2.45 -0.56
C ASP A 85 -20.70 2.11 -2.04
N THR A 86 -21.72 2.43 -2.84
CA THR A 86 -21.72 2.26 -4.30
C THR A 86 -21.26 3.53 -5.03
N SER A 87 -20.67 4.50 -4.33
CA SER A 87 -20.14 5.72 -4.94
C SER A 87 -19.07 5.38 -5.98
N ALA A 88 -18.92 6.27 -6.96
CA ALA A 88 -17.90 6.08 -7.98
C ALA A 88 -16.51 6.05 -7.32
N CYS A 89 -15.67 5.07 -7.69
CA CYS A 89 -14.31 4.98 -7.18
C CYS A 89 -13.28 4.67 -8.27
N ARG A 90 -12.01 4.96 -7.98
CA ARG A 90 -10.84 4.56 -8.77
C ARG A 90 -9.62 4.41 -7.87
N PRO A 91 -8.58 3.67 -8.29
CA PRO A 91 -7.26 3.75 -7.66
C PRO A 91 -6.72 5.17 -7.60
N GLU A 92 -6.05 5.53 -6.51
CA GLU A 92 -5.25 6.75 -6.49
C GLU A 92 -4.06 6.63 -7.45
N PRO A 93 -3.66 7.73 -8.14
CA PRO A 93 -2.57 7.72 -9.11
C PRO A 93 -1.19 7.69 -8.44
N LEU A 94 -0.99 6.73 -7.53
CA LEU A 94 0.27 6.55 -6.83
C LEU A 94 1.25 5.76 -7.71
N ILE A 95 2.47 6.28 -7.86
CA ILE A 95 3.58 5.55 -8.50
C ILE A 95 4.13 4.53 -7.49
N PHE A 96 4.07 3.25 -7.81
CA PHE A 96 4.68 2.16 -7.05
C PHE A 96 6.05 1.79 -7.62
N LEU A 97 6.95 1.33 -6.75
CA LEU A 97 8.29 0.90 -7.11
C LEU A 97 8.43 -0.60 -6.82
N ARG A 98 8.86 -1.35 -7.82
CA ARG A 98 9.21 -2.78 -7.70
C ARG A 98 10.70 -2.94 -7.99
N TYR A 99 11.36 -3.76 -7.19
CA TYR A 99 12.80 -3.99 -7.28
C TYR A 99 13.10 -5.43 -7.66
N ASP A 100 14.12 -5.59 -8.50
CA ASP A 100 14.90 -6.81 -8.60
C ASP A 100 16.35 -6.43 -8.27
N PHE A 101 16.80 -6.85 -7.10
CA PHE A 101 18.12 -6.53 -6.58
C PHE A 101 19.22 -7.49 -7.04
N GLY A 102 18.90 -8.66 -7.63
CA GLY A 102 19.93 -9.62 -8.03
C GLY A 102 20.89 -10.05 -6.90
N LEU A 103 20.40 -10.20 -5.68
CA LEU A 103 21.20 -10.56 -4.50
C LEU A 103 21.34 -12.08 -4.37
N ASP A 104 22.30 -12.51 -3.55
CA ASP A 104 22.35 -13.90 -3.10
C ASP A 104 21.34 -14.21 -1.99
N LEU A 105 21.26 -15.48 -1.58
CA LEU A 105 20.33 -15.97 -0.56
C LEU A 105 20.55 -15.36 0.83
N ALA A 106 21.69 -14.72 1.07
CA ALA A 106 21.97 -14.01 2.31
C ALA A 106 21.58 -12.51 2.24
N ASN A 107 20.90 -12.08 1.16
CA ASN A 107 20.61 -10.68 0.86
C ASN A 107 21.88 -9.82 0.78
N THR A 108 22.94 -10.35 0.15
CA THR A 108 24.19 -9.63 -0.04
C THR A 108 24.62 -9.50 -1.50
N ALA A 109 25.44 -8.47 -1.75
CA ALA A 109 26.15 -8.25 -3.01
C ALA A 109 27.66 -8.19 -2.75
N ALA A 110 28.46 -8.42 -3.80
CA ALA A 110 29.91 -8.32 -3.70
C ALA A 110 30.36 -6.88 -3.39
N SER A 111 31.26 -6.75 -2.43
CA SER A 111 31.93 -5.49 -2.10
C SER A 111 32.97 -5.09 -3.17
N GLY A 112 33.31 -3.80 -3.19
CA GLY A 112 34.38 -3.25 -4.04
C GLY A 112 34.11 -3.27 -5.55
N ARG A 113 32.87 -3.50 -5.99
CA ARG A 113 32.50 -3.55 -7.41
C ARG A 113 31.10 -3.01 -7.67
N LYS A 114 30.82 -2.73 -8.94
CA LYS A 114 29.49 -2.32 -9.38
C LYS A 114 28.48 -3.45 -9.23
N HIS A 115 27.28 -3.07 -8.80
CA HIS A 115 26.11 -3.92 -8.66
C HIS A 115 24.91 -3.27 -9.34
N GLU A 116 24.10 -4.04 -10.06
CA GLU A 116 22.94 -3.52 -10.78
C GLU A 116 21.64 -3.92 -10.08
N VAL A 117 20.75 -2.95 -9.92
CA VAL A 117 19.39 -3.13 -9.41
C VAL A 117 18.43 -2.72 -10.51
N THR A 118 17.48 -3.58 -10.84
CA THR A 118 16.39 -3.23 -11.75
C THR A 118 15.23 -2.65 -10.95
N VAL A 119 14.74 -1.48 -11.37
CA VAL A 119 13.59 -0.82 -10.75
C VAL A 119 12.50 -0.65 -11.79
N VAL A 120 11.29 -1.07 -11.47
CA VAL A 120 10.09 -0.84 -12.29
C VAL A 120 9.18 0.14 -11.56
N ALA A 121 8.91 1.28 -12.18
CA ALA A 121 7.91 2.24 -11.71
C ALA A 121 6.56 1.95 -12.39
N TYR A 122 5.52 1.69 -11.61
CA TYR A 122 4.23 1.23 -12.15
C TYR A 122 3.07 1.82 -11.35
N TYR A 123 1.88 1.81 -11.94
CA TYR A 123 0.64 2.14 -11.23
C TYR A 123 -0.10 0.86 -10.90
N GLN A 124 -1.03 0.92 -9.96
CA GLN A 124 -1.96 -0.19 -9.74
C GLN A 124 -2.60 -0.55 -11.09
N GLU A 125 -2.61 -1.85 -11.43
CA GLU A 125 -3.05 -2.36 -12.73
C GLU A 125 -4.47 -1.93 -13.13
N ARG A 126 -5.25 -1.47 -12.15
CA ARG A 126 -6.67 -1.11 -12.27
C ARG A 126 -6.89 0.36 -12.67
N LEU A 127 -5.85 1.18 -12.74
CA LEU A 127 -5.94 2.55 -13.26
C LEU A 127 -5.90 2.49 -14.79
N THR A 128 -7.05 2.72 -15.45
CA THR A 128 -7.19 2.45 -16.90
C THR A 128 -6.36 3.41 -17.77
N THR A 129 -6.12 4.63 -17.29
CA THR A 129 -5.32 5.63 -18.01
C THR A 129 -4.26 6.20 -17.07
N PRO A 130 -3.20 5.41 -16.77
CA PRO A 130 -2.15 5.86 -15.87
C PRO A 130 -1.32 6.96 -16.54
N PRO A 131 -0.86 7.97 -15.77
CA PRO A 131 0.18 8.88 -16.25
C PRO A 131 1.43 8.13 -16.71
N GLN A 132 2.22 8.76 -17.58
CA GLN A 132 3.49 8.17 -18.03
C GLN A 132 4.57 8.50 -17.01
N VAL A 133 5.28 7.50 -16.48
CA VAL A 133 6.47 7.76 -15.64
C VAL A 133 7.55 8.35 -16.54
N THR A 134 8.02 9.55 -16.21
CA THR A 134 8.95 10.34 -17.04
C THR A 134 10.39 10.27 -16.54
N SER A 135 10.60 10.04 -15.24
CA SER A 135 11.94 9.97 -14.67
C SER A 135 12.03 9.07 -13.45
N LEU A 136 13.23 8.52 -13.23
CA LEU A 136 13.63 7.85 -12.01
C LEU A 136 15.05 8.29 -11.64
N LYS A 137 15.25 8.58 -10.36
CA LYS A 137 16.54 8.92 -9.76
C LYS A 137 16.81 7.98 -8.60
N ALA A 138 18.05 7.52 -8.50
CA ALA A 138 18.50 6.69 -7.40
C ALA A 138 19.68 7.34 -6.69
N GLU A 139 19.71 7.17 -5.37
CA GLU A 139 20.82 7.54 -4.51
C GLU A 139 21.14 6.36 -3.59
N ALA A 140 22.42 6.20 -3.27
CA ALA A 140 22.93 5.19 -2.36
C ALA A 140 23.54 5.83 -1.12
N THR A 141 23.42 5.15 0.00
CA THR A 141 24.14 5.47 1.25
C THR A 141 24.92 4.25 1.70
N TYR A 142 26.09 4.51 2.28
CA TYR A 142 26.99 3.50 2.83
C TYR A 142 27.28 3.76 4.32
N ASP A 143 26.85 4.91 4.85
CA ASP A 143 27.13 5.35 6.21
C ASP A 143 25.88 5.32 7.10
N GLY A 144 24.86 4.52 6.73
CA GLY A 144 23.61 4.42 7.49
C GLY A 144 22.65 5.59 7.26
N GLY A 145 22.70 6.24 6.10
CA GLY A 145 21.76 7.29 5.70
C GLY A 145 22.19 8.72 6.02
N TRP A 146 23.44 8.92 6.48
CA TRP A 146 23.99 10.25 6.78
C TRP A 146 24.31 11.01 5.50
N THR A 147 24.92 10.33 4.54
CA THR A 147 25.15 10.88 3.20
C THR A 147 24.47 10.03 2.13
N TRP A 148 23.88 10.71 1.15
CA TRP A 148 23.21 10.11 0.00
C TRP A 148 23.95 10.56 -1.26
N ARG A 149 24.46 9.60 -2.03
CA ARG A 149 25.24 9.85 -3.24
C ARG A 149 24.44 9.43 -4.46
N PRO A 150 24.41 10.21 -5.55
CA PRO A 150 23.74 9.80 -6.78
C PRO A 150 24.26 8.45 -7.28
N ALA A 151 23.34 7.56 -7.65
CA ALA A 151 23.64 6.33 -8.36
C ALA A 151 23.26 6.47 -9.84
N ALA A 152 24.10 5.94 -10.72
CA ALA A 152 23.85 6.02 -12.15
C ALA A 152 22.54 5.29 -12.48
N THR A 153 21.62 5.98 -13.13
CA THR A 153 20.31 5.43 -13.50
C THR A 153 20.14 5.52 -15.00
N LYS A 154 19.83 4.38 -15.64
CA LYS A 154 19.58 4.28 -17.08
C LYS A 154 18.15 3.83 -17.32
N ALA A 155 17.40 4.62 -18.09
CA ALA A 155 16.10 4.20 -18.58
C ALA A 155 16.26 3.06 -19.59
N GLY A 156 15.47 2.00 -19.41
CA GLY A 156 15.26 0.96 -20.40
C GLY A 156 13.97 1.24 -21.19
N GLY A 157 13.06 0.28 -21.20
CA GLY A 157 11.70 0.42 -21.74
C GLY A 157 10.64 -0.10 -20.78
N ARG A 158 9.37 0.29 -20.97
CA ARG A 158 8.23 -0.10 -20.09
C ARG A 158 8.44 0.29 -18.62
N ASN A 159 8.78 1.56 -18.37
CA ASN A 159 9.05 2.12 -17.03
C ASN A 159 10.06 1.32 -16.18
N THR A 160 10.98 0.63 -16.86
CA THR A 160 12.04 -0.16 -16.24
C THR A 160 13.35 0.62 -16.31
N TYR A 161 14.06 0.65 -15.20
CA TYR A 161 15.30 1.40 -15.01
C TYR A 161 16.37 0.47 -14.44
N THR A 162 17.59 0.60 -14.94
CA THR A 162 18.76 -0.03 -14.33
C THR A 162 19.48 1.00 -13.48
N VAL A 163 19.64 0.71 -12.20
CA VAL A 163 20.40 1.51 -11.23
C VAL A 163 21.72 0.81 -10.97
N THR A 164 22.84 1.47 -11.23
CA THR A 164 24.18 0.95 -10.96
C THR A 164 24.70 1.55 -9.65
N ILE A 165 24.91 0.69 -8.66
CA ILE A 165 25.46 1.02 -7.35
C ILE A 165 26.95 0.70 -7.34
N GLU A 166 27.77 1.64 -6.88
CA GLU A 166 29.21 1.44 -6.71
C GLU A 166 29.50 0.96 -5.28
N ASN A 167 29.41 -0.36 -5.06
CA ASN A 167 29.61 -0.90 -3.72
C ASN A 167 31.05 -0.64 -3.24
N PRO A 168 31.24 -0.01 -2.08
CA PRO A 168 32.56 0.15 -1.51
C PRO A 168 33.08 -1.18 -0.93
N PRO A 169 34.32 -1.23 -0.43
CA PRO A 169 34.76 -2.28 0.48
C PRO A 169 33.80 -2.43 1.68
N ARG A 170 33.64 -3.65 2.19
CA ARG A 170 32.65 -4.00 3.21
C ARG A 170 32.78 -3.15 4.48
N GLU A 171 33.99 -2.84 4.90
CA GLU A 171 34.29 -2.05 6.08
C GLU A 171 33.78 -0.60 6.00
N GLN A 172 33.58 -0.06 4.79
CA GLN A 172 33.03 1.28 4.57
C GLN A 172 31.50 1.30 4.56
N ALA A 173 30.86 0.13 4.58
CA ALA A 173 29.41 -0.05 4.60
C ALA A 173 29.02 -1.16 5.59
N ALA A 174 29.49 -1.04 6.84
CA ALA A 174 29.26 -2.05 7.88
C ALA A 174 27.77 -2.30 8.16
N ASN A 175 26.92 -1.29 7.98
CA ASN A 175 25.47 -1.36 8.15
C ASN A 175 24.72 -1.75 6.85
N GLY A 176 25.47 -2.12 5.80
CA GLY A 176 24.94 -2.39 4.47
C GLY A 176 24.79 -1.15 3.60
N VAL A 177 24.22 -1.37 2.42
CA VAL A 177 23.89 -0.34 1.44
C VAL A 177 22.44 0.06 1.60
N GLY A 178 22.16 1.35 1.77
CA GLY A 178 20.80 1.90 1.72
C GLY A 178 20.52 2.54 0.36
N LEU A 179 19.25 2.57 -0.04
CA LEU A 179 18.80 3.19 -1.29
C LEU A 179 17.69 4.21 -1.07
N ARG A 180 17.74 5.30 -1.84
CA ARG A 180 16.66 6.27 -1.96
C ARG A 180 16.29 6.42 -3.42
N ILE A 181 15.05 6.09 -3.74
CA ILE A 181 14.56 6.03 -5.10
C ILE A 181 13.43 7.03 -5.24
N SER A 182 13.52 7.92 -6.22
CA SER A 182 12.49 8.91 -6.53
C SER A 182 12.05 8.75 -7.98
N ALA A 183 10.75 8.79 -8.25
CA ALA A 183 10.21 8.80 -9.59
C ALA A 183 9.17 9.92 -9.76
N SER A 184 9.02 10.39 -10.99
CA SER A 184 8.04 11.40 -11.37
C SER A 184 7.30 11.00 -12.64
N ASP A 185 6.09 11.50 -12.83
CA ASP A 185 5.31 11.24 -14.02
C ASP A 185 5.03 12.48 -14.89
N SER A 186 4.21 12.31 -15.93
CA SER A 186 3.81 13.36 -16.87
C SER A 186 2.80 14.35 -16.31
N GLN A 187 2.22 14.09 -15.14
CA GLN A 187 1.26 14.97 -14.46
C GLN A 187 1.88 15.69 -13.25
N GLY A 188 3.16 15.43 -12.97
CA GLY A 188 3.88 16.03 -11.84
C GLY A 188 3.64 15.29 -10.52
N ASP A 189 3.09 14.09 -10.55
CA ASP A 189 3.01 13.22 -9.38
C ASP A 189 4.37 12.56 -9.15
N THR A 190 4.69 12.31 -7.89
CA THR A 190 5.98 11.78 -7.46
C THR A 190 5.83 10.69 -6.42
N VAL A 191 6.83 9.82 -6.38
CA VAL A 191 7.10 8.91 -5.27
C VAL A 191 8.55 9.06 -4.85
N ARG A 192 8.81 9.02 -3.55
CA ARG A 192 10.15 8.89 -2.96
C ARG A 192 10.14 7.82 -1.90
N GLN A 193 10.88 6.74 -2.13
CA GLN A 193 11.09 5.67 -1.16
C GLN A 193 12.51 5.73 -0.62
N THR A 194 12.65 5.65 0.71
CA THR A 194 13.94 5.58 1.42
C THR A 194 14.01 4.24 2.14
N ILE A 195 15.01 3.45 1.79
CA ILE A 195 15.31 2.11 2.32
C ILE A 195 16.66 2.20 3.02
N PRO A 196 16.71 2.36 4.35
CA PRO A 196 17.97 2.61 5.08
C PRO A 196 19.00 1.49 4.92
N THR A 197 18.55 0.24 4.86
CA THR A 197 19.37 -0.94 4.53
C THR A 197 18.64 -1.79 3.51
N ALA A 198 19.07 -1.70 2.24
CA ALA A 198 18.53 -2.49 1.13
C ALA A 198 19.20 -3.87 1.03
N TYR A 199 20.52 -3.94 1.25
CA TYR A 199 21.29 -5.20 1.23
C TYR A 199 22.64 -5.08 1.95
N GLY A 200 23.24 -6.22 2.31
CA GLY A 200 24.58 -6.29 2.90
C GLY A 200 25.71 -6.46 1.87
N LEU A 201 26.97 -6.25 2.29
CA LEU A 201 28.14 -6.51 1.44
C LEU A 201 28.94 -7.72 1.92
N ARG A 202 29.49 -8.48 0.96
CA ARG A 202 30.39 -9.62 1.19
C ARG A 202 31.72 -9.53 0.47
#